data_AF-A0A3C0KWX9-F1
#
_entry.id   AF-A0A3C0KWX9-F1
#
_cell.length_a   1.000
_cell.length_b   1.000
_cell.length_c   1.000
_cell.angle_alpha   90.00
_cell.angle_beta   90.00
_cell.angle_gamma   90.00
#
_symmetry.space_group_name_H-M   'P 1'
#
loop_
_entity.id
_entity.type
_entity.pdbx_description
1 polymer ?
#
loop_
_entity_poly.entity_id
_entity_poly.type
_entity_poly.pdbx_seq_one_letter_code
_entity_poly.pdbx_strand_id
1 'polypeptide(L)'
;MDIQFIDPVPDVLEEVKNVTGKGIEFIAKENLTTYAALKMARKDMPSHLIYYKKEHDEIINHLIVHECGHLFRIFKCPENQRLMPYSDQQIKYKALKTIENEIMALTDILSEDQIAQIIDIWYNGLVRQVTNLPPDIMIEKWIYDQFPALRPLQVKSLKKQHSESMAGLTETTHKVTPHTILFASNVMNYAFFKIIGLHVGQNFVREYSSTRYIGKGKELSSITERNYTDSHEGDNIMIDKWAAFVNISGWFKWRGFEDIPPNYLQTG
;
A
#
# COMPACT_ATOMS: atom_id res chain seq x y z
N MET A 1 12.61 -10.69 -19.87
CA MET A 1 11.44 -11.06 -20.68
C MET A 1 10.65 -9.79 -20.87
N ASP A 2 10.26 -9.48 -22.10
CA ASP A 2 9.44 -8.30 -22.36
C ASP A 2 8.01 -8.57 -21.90
N ILE A 3 7.34 -7.54 -21.38
CA ILE A 3 5.97 -7.70 -20.86
C ILE A 3 5.03 -7.93 -22.03
N GLN A 4 4.29 -9.03 -22.00
CA GLN A 4 3.20 -9.28 -22.92
C GLN A 4 1.89 -8.75 -22.32
N PHE A 5 1.40 -7.64 -22.88
CA PHE A 5 0.15 -7.04 -22.47
C PHE A 5 -1.04 -7.83 -23.01
N ILE A 6 -1.98 -8.12 -22.13
CA ILE A 6 -3.28 -8.70 -22.48
C ILE A 6 -4.37 -7.63 -22.39
N ASP A 7 -5.51 -7.85 -23.03
CA ASP A 7 -6.71 -7.04 -22.81
C ASP A 7 -7.10 -7.08 -21.32
N PRO A 8 -7.36 -5.94 -20.64
CA PRO A 8 -7.51 -4.57 -21.14
C PRO A 8 -6.32 -3.63 -20.89
N VAL A 9 -5.12 -4.17 -20.68
CA VAL A 9 -3.94 -3.38 -20.31
C VAL A 9 -3.63 -2.26 -21.32
N PRO A 10 -3.62 -2.49 -22.65
CA PRO A 10 -3.34 -1.41 -23.61
C PRO A 10 -4.32 -0.24 -23.51
N ASP A 11 -5.62 -0.52 -23.36
CA ASP A 11 -6.67 0.51 -23.28
C ASP A 11 -6.55 1.31 -21.98
N VAL A 12 -6.24 0.65 -20.87
CA VAL A 12 -5.97 1.32 -19.59
C VAL A 12 -4.76 2.26 -19.68
N LEU A 13 -3.70 1.84 -20.38
CA LEU A 13 -2.50 2.66 -20.57
C LEU A 13 -2.77 3.90 -21.43
N GLU A 14 -3.59 3.78 -22.47
CA GLU A 14 -4.00 4.93 -23.27
C GLU A 14 -4.89 5.88 -22.47
N GLU A 15 -5.81 5.36 -21.65
CA GLU A 15 -6.62 6.18 -20.76
C GLU A 15 -5.78 6.91 -19.70
N VAL A 16 -4.73 6.28 -19.16
CA VAL A 16 -3.75 6.99 -18.32
C VAL A 16 -3.18 8.19 -19.06
N LYS A 17 -2.70 8.00 -20.29
CA LYS A 17 -2.13 9.08 -21.08
C LYS A 17 -3.13 10.21 -21.32
N ASN A 18 -4.40 9.88 -21.55
CA ASN A 18 -5.46 10.87 -21.71
C ASN A 18 -5.73 11.66 -20.42
N VAL A 19 -5.78 10.98 -19.28
CA VAL A 19 -6.08 11.59 -17.97
C VAL A 19 -4.91 12.42 -17.42
N THR A 20 -3.67 11.93 -17.57
CA THR A 20 -2.48 12.56 -16.98
C THR A 20 -1.74 13.49 -17.96
N GLY A 21 -2.01 13.35 -19.25
CA GLY A 21 -1.22 13.96 -20.32
C GLY A 21 0.14 13.30 -20.56
N LYS A 22 0.45 12.19 -19.87
CA LYS A 22 1.79 11.55 -19.88
C LYS A 22 1.67 10.04 -20.00
N GLY A 23 2.52 9.45 -20.83
CA GLY A 23 2.64 7.99 -20.95
C GLY A 23 3.36 7.35 -19.77
N ILE A 24 3.46 6.02 -19.81
CA ILE A 24 4.21 5.21 -18.84
C ILE A 24 5.43 4.58 -19.52
N GLU A 25 6.60 4.70 -18.90
CA GLU A 25 7.79 3.94 -19.22
C GLU A 25 7.96 2.77 -18.25
N PHE A 26 8.31 1.60 -18.79
CA PHE A 26 8.49 0.38 -18.01
C PHE A 26 9.98 0.09 -17.82
N ILE A 27 10.40 -0.05 -16.55
CA ILE A 27 11.82 -0.24 -16.21
C ILE A 27 11.99 -1.56 -15.44
N ALA A 28 12.63 -2.54 -16.07
CA ALA A 28 12.95 -3.81 -15.41
C ALA A 28 14.00 -3.61 -14.30
N LYS A 29 13.79 -4.25 -13.15
CA LYS A 29 14.72 -4.30 -12.02
C LYS A 29 14.89 -5.74 -11.55
N GLU A 30 16.10 -6.11 -11.13
CA GLU A 30 16.39 -7.45 -10.60
C GLU A 30 15.95 -7.57 -9.14
N ASN A 31 16.28 -6.57 -8.31
CA ASN A 31 16.06 -6.60 -6.86
C ASN A 31 14.95 -5.63 -6.42
N LEU A 32 13.75 -5.76 -6.98
CA LEU A 32 12.61 -4.99 -6.49
C LEU A 32 12.01 -5.67 -5.25
N THR A 33 11.63 -4.92 -4.23
CA THR A 33 10.96 -5.50 -3.05
C THR A 33 9.54 -5.95 -3.39
N THR A 34 8.82 -5.18 -4.21
CA THR A 34 7.52 -5.54 -4.78
C THR A 34 7.63 -6.08 -6.22
N TYR A 35 6.53 -6.56 -6.79
CA TYR A 35 6.49 -7.04 -8.18
C TYR A 35 6.39 -5.90 -9.19
N ALA A 36 5.69 -4.83 -8.83
CA ALA A 36 5.65 -3.56 -9.55
C ALA A 36 5.70 -2.38 -8.56
N ALA A 37 6.17 -1.23 -9.01
CA ALA A 37 6.14 0.02 -8.25
C ALA A 37 6.03 1.23 -9.19
N LEU A 38 5.09 2.12 -8.91
CA LEU A 38 4.84 3.33 -9.68
C LEU A 38 5.63 4.54 -9.17
N LYS A 39 6.28 5.24 -10.11
CA LYS A 39 6.67 6.65 -10.00
C LYS A 39 5.75 7.52 -10.83
N MET A 40 4.88 8.27 -10.15
CA MET A 40 4.08 9.29 -10.80
C MET A 40 4.97 10.44 -11.28
N ALA A 41 4.82 10.84 -12.55
CA ALA A 41 5.48 12.00 -13.11
C ALA A 41 5.06 13.29 -12.41
N ARG A 42 6.02 14.16 -12.10
CA ARG A 42 5.79 15.57 -11.76
C ARG A 42 5.77 16.43 -13.01
N LYS A 43 5.45 17.72 -12.90
CA LYS A 43 5.35 18.62 -14.07
C LYS A 43 6.56 18.56 -15.00
N ASP A 44 7.75 18.57 -14.42
CA ASP A 44 9.06 18.55 -15.10
C ASP A 44 9.48 17.17 -15.63
N MET A 45 8.77 16.10 -15.26
CA MET A 45 9.07 14.75 -15.73
C MET A 45 8.32 14.44 -17.04
N PRO A 46 8.95 13.79 -18.04
CA PRO A 46 8.29 13.52 -19.33
C PRO A 46 7.25 12.40 -19.24
N SER A 47 7.42 11.44 -18.34
CA SER A 47 6.65 10.20 -18.28
C SER A 47 6.51 9.69 -16.85
N HIS A 48 5.45 8.91 -16.59
CA HIS A 48 5.34 8.08 -15.40
C HIS A 48 6.28 6.87 -15.57
N LEU A 49 6.77 6.30 -14.47
CA LEU A 49 7.60 5.10 -14.52
C LEU A 49 6.93 3.97 -13.77
N ILE A 50 6.86 2.78 -14.35
CA ILE A 50 6.55 1.54 -13.61
C ILE A 50 7.80 0.69 -13.59
N TYR A 51 8.35 0.51 -12.39
CA TYR A 51 9.42 -0.46 -12.15
C TYR A 51 8.78 -1.84 -11.98
N TYR A 52 9.38 -2.88 -12.57
CA TYR A 52 8.87 -4.24 -12.44
C TYR A 52 10.00 -5.26 -12.28
N LYS A 53 9.71 -6.39 -11.63
CA LYS A 53 10.67 -7.50 -11.52
C LYS A 53 10.94 -8.11 -12.89
N LYS A 54 12.23 -8.23 -13.24
CA LYS A 54 12.68 -8.83 -14.50
C LYS A 54 12.15 -10.27 -14.67
N GLU A 55 12.11 -11.02 -13.58
CA GLU A 55 11.41 -12.30 -13.47
C GLU A 55 9.98 -12.05 -13.01
N HIS A 56 9.02 -12.25 -13.91
CA HIS A 56 7.60 -12.06 -13.64
C HIS A 56 6.77 -13.11 -14.38
N ASP A 57 5.56 -13.35 -13.88
CA ASP A 57 4.52 -14.12 -14.54
C ASP A 57 3.40 -13.18 -15.02
N GLU A 58 2.31 -13.75 -15.53
CA GLU A 58 1.17 -12.99 -16.07
C GLU A 58 0.51 -12.06 -15.04
N ILE A 59 0.75 -12.23 -13.73
CA ILE A 59 0.21 -11.34 -12.67
C ILE A 59 0.63 -9.89 -12.94
N ILE A 60 1.75 -9.66 -13.64
CA ILE A 60 2.21 -8.32 -13.98
C ILE A 60 1.14 -7.49 -14.70
N ASN A 61 0.23 -8.11 -15.47
CA ASN A 61 -0.86 -7.40 -16.14
C ASN A 61 -1.88 -6.83 -15.13
N HIS A 62 -2.24 -7.58 -14.09
CA HIS A 62 -3.06 -7.05 -12.99
C HIS A 62 -2.33 -5.93 -12.25
N LEU A 63 -1.04 -6.13 -11.94
CA LEU A 63 -0.26 -5.15 -11.19
C LEU A 63 -0.10 -3.83 -11.94
N ILE A 64 0.10 -3.86 -13.26
CA ILE A 64 0.16 -2.64 -14.06
C ILE A 64 -1.16 -1.87 -13.98
N VAL A 65 -2.29 -2.56 -14.13
CA VAL A 65 -3.61 -1.91 -14.03
C VAL A 65 -3.86 -1.39 -12.61
N HIS A 66 -3.37 -2.09 -11.58
CA HIS A 66 -3.38 -1.61 -10.20
C HIS A 66 -2.60 -0.29 -10.05
N GLU A 67 -1.37 -0.22 -10.58
CA GLU A 67 -0.60 1.02 -10.57
C GLU A 67 -1.28 2.14 -11.39
N CYS A 68 -1.92 1.82 -12.51
CA CYS A 68 -2.75 2.78 -13.26
C CYS A 68 -3.94 3.28 -12.44
N GLY A 69 -4.51 2.43 -11.59
CA GLY A 69 -5.54 2.79 -10.62
C GLY A 69 -5.09 3.96 -9.73
N HIS A 70 -3.88 3.89 -9.17
CA HIS A 70 -3.29 4.98 -8.38
C HIS A 70 -3.17 6.29 -9.18
N LEU A 71 -2.79 6.22 -10.46
CA LEU A 71 -2.77 7.40 -11.33
C LEU A 71 -4.18 7.99 -11.51
N PHE A 72 -5.19 7.17 -11.73
CA PHE A 72 -6.56 7.66 -11.87
C PHE A 72 -7.08 8.33 -10.61
N ARG A 73 -6.79 7.77 -9.43
CA ARG A 73 -7.22 8.37 -8.15
C ARG A 73 -6.65 9.79 -8.01
N ILE A 74 -5.36 9.98 -8.28
CA ILE A 74 -4.70 11.28 -8.17
C ILE A 74 -5.07 12.24 -9.31
N PHE A 75 -4.99 11.81 -10.57
CA PHE A 75 -5.04 12.73 -11.70
C PHE A 75 -6.46 13.11 -12.13
N LYS A 76 -7.49 12.34 -11.74
CA LYS A 76 -8.89 12.76 -11.87
C LYS A 76 -9.30 13.82 -10.84
N CYS A 77 -8.48 14.02 -9.79
CA CYS A 77 -8.63 15.10 -8.83
C CYS A 77 -8.06 16.42 -9.38
N PRO A 78 -8.73 17.58 -9.16
CA PRO A 78 -8.17 18.89 -9.46
C PRO A 78 -6.78 19.09 -8.86
N GLU A 79 -5.88 19.75 -9.59
CA GLU A 79 -4.45 19.87 -9.23
C GLU A 79 -4.23 20.43 -7.82
N ASN A 80 -4.99 21.45 -7.43
CA ASN A 80 -4.90 22.10 -6.12
C ASN A 80 -5.45 21.25 -4.95
N GLN A 81 -6.01 20.08 -5.24
CA GLN A 81 -6.54 19.13 -4.25
C GLN A 81 -5.73 17.82 -4.18
N ARG A 82 -4.70 17.67 -5.03
CA ARG A 82 -3.84 16.48 -5.05
C ARG A 82 -2.88 16.50 -3.86
N LEU A 83 -3.29 15.89 -2.76
CA LEU A 83 -2.45 15.66 -1.60
C LEU A 83 -1.72 14.32 -1.69
N MET A 84 -0.48 14.29 -1.22
CA MET A 84 0.33 13.08 -1.07
C MET A 84 0.81 12.96 0.38
N PRO A 85 0.78 11.75 0.95
CA PRO A 85 1.36 11.52 2.26
C PRO A 85 2.88 11.61 2.17
N TYR A 86 3.51 12.17 3.20
CA TYR A 86 4.95 12.24 3.34
C TYR A 86 5.37 12.05 4.79
N SER A 87 6.59 11.55 4.99
CA SER A 87 7.25 11.49 6.28
C SER A 87 8.71 11.91 6.12
N ASP A 88 9.13 12.91 6.88
CA ASP A 88 10.52 13.32 6.98
C ASP A 88 11.19 12.78 8.27
N GLN A 89 12.47 13.10 8.46
CA GLN A 89 13.23 12.65 9.63
C GLN A 89 12.65 13.19 10.95
N GLN A 90 12.07 14.39 10.96
CA GLN A 90 11.50 14.98 12.16
C GLN A 90 10.19 14.28 12.56
N ILE A 91 9.34 13.98 11.58
CA ILE A 91 8.10 13.21 11.77
C ILE A 91 8.46 11.82 12.29
N LYS A 92 9.40 11.13 11.63
CA LYS A 92 9.87 9.79 12.03
C LYS A 92 10.41 9.77 13.46
N TYR A 93 11.28 10.72 13.81
CA TYR A 93 11.80 10.81 15.17
C TYR A 93 10.69 10.95 16.21
N LYS A 94 9.71 11.84 15.98
CA LYS A 94 8.56 12.02 16.88
C LYS A 94 7.72 10.75 17.00
N ALA A 95 7.47 10.08 15.88
CA ALA A 95 6.72 8.83 15.85
C ALA A 95 7.43 7.71 16.62
N LEU A 96 8.71 7.47 16.36
CA LEU A 96 9.49 6.45 17.06
C LEU A 96 9.59 6.74 18.57
N LYS A 97 9.64 8.02 18.97
CA LYS A 97 9.60 8.41 20.38
C LYS A 97 8.30 7.97 21.08
N THR A 98 7.18 7.88 20.36
CA THR A 98 5.90 7.41 20.95
C THR A 98 5.90 5.92 21.29
N ILE A 99 6.78 5.14 20.66
CA ILE A 99 6.92 3.68 20.88
C ILE A 99 8.30 3.31 21.43
N GLU A 100 9.05 4.28 21.96
CA GLU A 100 10.44 4.08 22.42
C GLU A 100 10.55 2.98 23.45
N ASN A 101 9.61 2.90 24.40
CA ASN A 101 9.59 1.83 25.41
C ASN A 101 9.46 0.43 24.78
N GLU A 102 8.68 0.30 23.71
CA GLU A 102 8.54 -0.98 22.99
C GLU A 102 9.82 -1.34 22.25
N ILE A 103 10.51 -0.35 21.67
CA ILE A 103 11.79 -0.53 20.99
C ILE A 103 12.88 -0.91 22.00
N MET A 104 12.94 -0.23 23.14
CA MET A 104 13.88 -0.52 24.21
C MET A 104 13.69 -1.93 24.77
N ALA A 105 12.45 -2.42 24.88
CA ALA A 105 12.20 -3.79 25.33
C ALA A 105 12.77 -4.86 24.37
N LEU A 106 13.05 -4.51 23.10
CA LEU A 106 13.64 -5.46 22.14
C LEU A 106 15.14 -5.65 22.35
N THR A 107 15.83 -4.80 23.12
CA THR A 107 17.26 -4.97 23.40
C THR A 107 17.56 -6.20 24.24
N ASP A 108 16.55 -6.77 24.91
CA ASP A 108 16.63 -8.05 25.61
C ASP A 108 16.79 -9.25 24.64
N ILE A 109 16.48 -9.06 23.35
CA ILE A 109 16.42 -10.11 22.33
C ILE A 109 17.34 -9.82 21.14
N LEU A 110 17.50 -8.55 20.77
CA LEU A 110 18.23 -8.07 19.60
C LEU A 110 19.34 -7.10 20.02
N SER A 111 20.44 -7.07 19.25
CA SER A 111 21.47 -6.04 19.44
C SER A 111 20.98 -4.66 18.98
N GLU A 112 21.61 -3.60 19.49
CA GLU A 112 21.34 -2.23 19.04
C GLU A 112 21.53 -2.07 17.52
N ASP A 113 22.57 -2.70 16.95
CA ASP A 113 22.81 -2.71 15.50
C ASP A 113 21.68 -3.38 14.72
N GLN A 114 21.13 -4.49 15.22
CA GLN A 114 19.98 -5.15 14.59
C GLN A 114 18.74 -4.27 14.63
N ILE A 115 18.47 -3.62 15.77
CA ILE A 115 17.34 -2.70 15.94
C ILE A 115 17.49 -1.51 14.98
N ALA A 116 18.69 -0.93 14.89
CA ALA A 116 18.97 0.19 13.98
C ALA A 116 18.75 -0.19 12.51
N GLN A 117 19.00 -1.44 12.12
CA GLN A 117 18.78 -1.92 10.74
C GLN A 117 17.29 -2.11 10.41
N ILE A 118 16.46 -2.52 11.38
CA ILE A 118 15.07 -2.93 11.12
C ILE A 118 14.04 -1.85 11.47
N ILE A 119 14.39 -0.85 12.29
CA ILE A 119 13.47 0.21 12.71
C ILE A 119 12.92 1.00 11.52
N ASP A 120 13.75 1.22 10.49
CA ASP A 120 13.37 1.89 9.26
C ASP A 120 12.39 1.06 8.43
N ILE A 121 12.62 -0.26 8.38
CA ILE A 121 11.75 -1.20 7.68
C ILE A 121 10.36 -1.19 8.33
N TRP A 122 10.28 -1.25 9.66
CA TRP A 122 9.01 -1.22 10.35
C TRP A 122 8.27 0.11 10.19
N TYR A 123 8.98 1.22 10.41
CA TYR A 123 8.40 2.55 10.31
C TYR A 123 7.87 2.82 8.90
N ASN A 124 8.74 2.68 7.89
CA ASN A 124 8.37 2.94 6.50
C ASN A 124 7.31 1.96 6.01
N GLY A 125 7.40 0.69 6.43
CA GLY A 125 6.41 -0.34 6.10
C GLY A 125 5.02 0.01 6.63
N LEU A 126 4.92 0.45 7.89
CA LEU A 126 3.64 0.79 8.49
C LEU A 126 3.03 2.06 7.89
N VAL A 127 3.85 3.10 7.66
CA VAL A 127 3.40 4.33 6.98
C VAL A 127 2.89 3.99 5.58
N ARG A 128 3.65 3.22 4.80
CA ARG A 128 3.24 2.80 3.46
C ARG A 128 1.95 1.98 3.48
N GLN A 129 1.80 1.10 4.46
CA GLN A 129 0.61 0.27 4.59
C GLN A 129 -0.64 1.11 4.85
N VAL A 130 -0.60 2.04 5.81
CA VAL A 130 -1.77 2.88 6.13
C VAL A 130 -2.12 3.84 5.00
N THR A 131 -1.14 4.28 4.21
CA THR A 131 -1.36 5.19 3.08
C THR A 131 -1.82 4.48 1.81
N ASN A 132 -1.54 3.19 1.66
CA ASN A 132 -1.84 2.44 0.43
C ASN A 132 -3.09 1.56 0.56
N LEU A 133 -3.28 0.86 1.68
CA LEU A 133 -4.37 -0.11 1.77
C LEU A 133 -5.78 0.50 1.58
N PRO A 134 -6.10 1.71 2.08
CA PRO A 134 -7.39 2.32 1.80
C PRO A 134 -7.65 2.56 0.29
N PRO A 135 -6.82 3.30 -0.46
CA PRO A 135 -7.04 3.46 -1.90
C PRO A 135 -6.95 2.14 -2.67
N ASP A 136 -6.10 1.19 -2.24
CA ASP A 136 -6.00 -0.13 -2.86
C ASP A 136 -7.35 -0.88 -2.80
N ILE A 137 -8.15 -0.73 -1.74
CA ILE A 137 -9.50 -1.33 -1.69
C ILE A 137 -10.34 -0.84 -2.86
N MET A 138 -10.29 0.45 -3.18
CA MET A 138 -11.09 1.04 -4.24
C MET A 138 -10.56 0.65 -5.62
N ILE A 139 -9.23 0.59 -5.78
CA ILE A 139 -8.57 0.14 -7.00
C ILE A 139 -8.93 -1.33 -7.29
N GLU A 140 -8.83 -2.21 -6.30
CA GLU A 140 -9.14 -3.63 -6.50
C GLU A 140 -10.62 -3.86 -6.81
N LYS A 141 -11.53 -3.10 -6.17
CA LYS A 141 -12.95 -3.14 -6.54
C LYS A 141 -13.18 -2.69 -7.97
N TRP A 142 -12.59 -1.56 -8.38
CA TRP A 142 -12.67 -1.05 -9.74
C TRP A 142 -12.16 -2.08 -10.76
N ILE A 143 -11.01 -2.70 -10.51
CA ILE A 143 -10.47 -3.74 -11.40
C ILE A 143 -11.44 -4.92 -11.53
N TYR A 144 -11.95 -5.42 -10.39
CA TYR A 144 -12.85 -6.57 -10.38
C TYR A 144 -14.16 -6.27 -11.14
N ASP A 145 -14.69 -5.07 -10.96
CA ASP A 145 -15.97 -4.67 -11.53
C ASP A 145 -15.86 -4.36 -13.03
N GLN A 146 -14.79 -3.69 -13.45
CA GLN A 146 -14.63 -3.22 -14.84
C GLN A 146 -13.95 -4.23 -15.76
N PHE A 147 -13.05 -5.08 -15.25
CA PHE A 147 -12.18 -5.90 -16.08
C PHE A 147 -12.29 -7.40 -15.75
N PRO A 148 -13.37 -8.08 -16.18
CA PRO A 148 -13.56 -9.51 -15.94
C PRO A 148 -12.36 -10.38 -16.36
N ALA A 149 -11.67 -10.01 -17.44
CA ALA A 149 -10.48 -10.71 -17.94
C ALA A 149 -9.32 -10.74 -16.94
N LEU A 150 -9.21 -9.74 -16.06
CA LEU A 150 -8.12 -9.65 -15.07
C LEU A 150 -8.43 -10.36 -13.76
N ARG A 151 -9.68 -10.77 -13.49
CA ARG A 151 -10.08 -11.39 -12.22
C ARG A 151 -9.23 -12.59 -11.81
N PRO A 152 -8.86 -13.54 -12.70
CA PRO A 152 -7.99 -14.65 -12.31
C PRO A 152 -6.61 -14.18 -11.83
N LEU A 153 -6.03 -13.19 -12.52
CA LEU A 153 -4.73 -12.60 -12.18
C LEU A 153 -4.79 -11.79 -10.90
N GLN A 154 -5.87 -11.03 -10.71
CA GLN A 154 -6.18 -10.29 -9.49
C GLN A 154 -6.24 -11.23 -8.28
N VAL A 155 -7.06 -12.30 -8.34
CA VAL A 155 -7.16 -13.27 -7.24
C VAL A 155 -5.82 -13.93 -6.95
N LYS A 156 -5.01 -14.21 -7.97
CA LYS A 156 -3.66 -14.76 -7.80
C LYS A 156 -2.73 -13.75 -7.10
N SER A 157 -2.78 -12.48 -7.48
CA SER A 157 -2.04 -11.38 -6.85
C SER A 157 -2.43 -11.21 -5.37
N LEU A 158 -3.73 -11.15 -5.09
CA LEU A 158 -4.26 -11.00 -3.73
C LEU A 158 -3.91 -12.18 -2.83
N LYS A 159 -3.94 -13.42 -3.35
CA LYS A 159 -3.49 -14.62 -2.61
C LYS A 159 -2.00 -14.54 -2.23
N LYS A 160 -1.18 -13.96 -3.11
CA LYS A 160 0.25 -13.77 -2.87
C LYS A 160 0.49 -12.73 -1.79
N GLN A 161 -0.14 -11.56 -1.91
CA GLN A 161 -0.10 -10.50 -0.90
C GLN A 161 -0.63 -11.00 0.47
N HIS A 162 -1.68 -11.82 0.46
CA HIS A 162 -2.21 -12.47 1.65
C HIS A 162 -1.18 -13.40 2.29
N SER A 163 -0.57 -14.30 1.51
CA SER A 163 0.45 -15.22 2.00
C SER A 163 1.66 -14.48 2.61
N GLU A 164 2.11 -13.38 1.99
CA GLU A 164 3.19 -12.54 2.51
C GLU A 164 2.78 -11.87 3.83
N SER A 165 1.54 -11.39 3.93
CA SER A 165 1.00 -10.78 5.15
C SER A 165 0.89 -11.78 6.31
N MET A 166 0.69 -13.07 6.02
CA MET A 166 0.59 -14.11 7.06
C MET A 166 1.91 -14.34 7.79
N ALA A 167 3.07 -14.00 7.19
CA ALA A 167 4.35 -14.02 7.89
C ALA A 167 4.37 -13.09 9.12
N GLY A 168 3.54 -12.04 9.10
CA GLY A 168 3.31 -11.12 10.21
C GLY A 168 2.58 -11.73 11.41
N LEU A 169 1.99 -12.93 11.28
CA LEU A 169 1.29 -13.62 12.36
C LEU A 169 2.14 -14.68 13.07
N THR A 170 3.38 -14.89 12.64
CA THR A 170 4.25 -15.91 13.24
C THR A 170 4.77 -15.49 14.62
N GLU A 171 5.01 -16.46 15.50
CA GLU A 171 5.54 -16.21 16.84
C GLU A 171 6.90 -15.50 16.79
N THR A 172 7.74 -15.84 15.80
CA THR A 172 9.05 -15.19 15.59
C THR A 172 8.88 -13.71 15.34
N THR A 173 8.02 -13.31 14.37
CA THR A 173 7.75 -11.90 14.09
C THR A 173 7.17 -11.17 15.31
N HIS A 174 6.31 -11.85 16.06
CA HIS A 174 5.70 -11.33 17.28
C HIS A 174 6.72 -10.94 18.36
N LYS A 175 7.79 -11.73 18.53
CA LYS A 175 8.83 -11.48 19.54
C LYS A 175 9.77 -10.35 19.19
N VAL A 176 9.99 -10.11 17.90
CA VAL A 176 11.01 -9.17 17.43
C VAL A 176 10.43 -7.84 16.93
N THR A 177 9.11 -7.64 16.95
CA THR A 177 8.48 -6.43 16.40
C THR A 177 7.78 -5.62 17.51
N PRO A 178 7.91 -4.27 17.53
CA PRO A 178 7.16 -3.43 18.46
C PRO A 178 5.65 -3.72 18.39
N HIS A 179 5.02 -3.83 19.55
CA HIS A 179 3.61 -4.19 19.68
C HIS A 179 2.69 -3.27 18.86
N THR A 180 2.92 -1.97 18.89
CA THR A 180 2.14 -0.97 18.15
C THR A 180 2.20 -1.22 16.65
N ILE A 181 3.39 -1.50 16.11
CA ILE A 181 3.60 -1.77 14.69
C ILE A 181 2.89 -3.06 14.27
N LEU A 182 3.11 -4.13 15.05
CA LEU A 182 2.53 -5.43 14.78
C LEU A 182 0.99 -5.41 14.85
N PHE A 183 0.45 -4.71 15.85
CA PHE A 183 -0.99 -4.58 16.05
C PHE A 183 -1.63 -3.79 14.91
N ALA A 184 -1.09 -2.59 14.61
CA ALA A 184 -1.61 -1.75 13.55
C ALA A 184 -1.59 -2.47 12.20
N SER A 185 -0.46 -3.13 11.88
CA SER A 185 -0.31 -3.85 10.61
C SER A 185 -1.33 -4.97 10.43
N ASN A 186 -1.52 -5.81 11.46
CA ASN A 186 -2.46 -6.93 11.38
C ASN A 186 -3.93 -6.49 11.40
N VAL A 187 -4.28 -5.42 12.11
CA VAL A 187 -5.63 -4.85 12.08
C VAL A 187 -5.97 -4.29 10.69
N MET A 188 -5.03 -3.57 10.06
CA MET A 188 -5.21 -3.03 8.71
C MET A 188 -5.27 -4.14 7.66
N ASN A 189 -4.39 -5.15 7.75
CA ASN A 189 -4.45 -6.33 6.87
C ASN A 189 -5.78 -7.05 6.98
N TYR A 190 -6.28 -7.31 8.19
CA TYR A 190 -7.59 -7.93 8.36
C TYR A 190 -8.68 -7.12 7.67
N ALA A 191 -8.71 -5.79 7.88
CA ALA A 191 -9.73 -4.93 7.30
C ALA A 191 -9.70 -4.96 5.77
N PHE A 192 -8.51 -4.82 5.17
CA PHE A 192 -8.28 -4.94 3.74
C PHE A 192 -8.78 -6.29 3.20
N PHE A 193 -8.23 -7.40 3.72
CA PHE A 193 -8.52 -8.75 3.26
C PHE A 193 -9.98 -9.16 3.45
N LYS A 194 -10.65 -8.67 4.50
CA LYS A 194 -12.09 -8.89 4.69
C LYS A 194 -12.89 -8.22 3.57
N ILE A 195 -12.64 -6.94 3.31
CA ILE A 195 -13.42 -6.15 2.35
C ILE A 195 -13.20 -6.69 0.94
N ILE A 196 -11.95 -6.81 0.51
CA ILE A 196 -11.63 -7.27 -0.84
C ILE A 196 -11.99 -8.74 -1.03
N GLY A 197 -11.77 -9.58 -0.01
CA GLY A 197 -12.16 -10.99 -0.05
C GLY A 197 -13.65 -11.16 -0.30
N LEU A 198 -14.51 -10.45 0.43
CA LEU A 198 -15.95 -10.48 0.19
C LEU A 198 -16.31 -10.03 -1.24
N HIS A 199 -15.66 -8.98 -1.74
CA HIS A 199 -15.90 -8.46 -3.09
C HIS A 199 -15.52 -9.46 -4.20
N VAL A 200 -14.38 -10.15 -4.04
CA VAL A 200 -13.89 -11.14 -5.03
C VAL A 200 -14.35 -12.58 -4.75
N GLY A 201 -15.26 -12.78 -3.79
CA GLY A 201 -15.79 -14.11 -3.43
C GLY A 201 -14.75 -15.05 -2.81
N GLN A 202 -13.79 -14.54 -2.05
CA GLN A 202 -12.76 -15.29 -1.32
C GLN A 202 -12.84 -15.03 0.20
N ASN A 203 -12.42 -16.00 1.01
CA ASN A 203 -12.29 -15.81 2.46
C ASN A 203 -10.82 -15.73 2.86
N PHE A 204 -10.25 -14.51 2.83
CA PHE A 204 -8.87 -14.22 3.21
C PHE A 204 -8.68 -13.91 4.71
N VAL A 205 -9.70 -14.12 5.55
CA VAL A 205 -9.61 -13.78 6.98
C VAL A 205 -9.77 -14.98 7.91
N ARG A 206 -9.75 -16.19 7.34
CA ARG A 206 -9.90 -17.43 8.10
C ARG A 206 -8.79 -17.60 9.13
N GLU A 207 -7.55 -17.30 8.74
CA GLU A 207 -6.33 -17.41 9.54
C GLU A 207 -6.33 -16.44 10.73
N TYR A 208 -7.10 -15.36 10.65
CA TYR A 208 -7.27 -14.39 11.74
C TYR A 208 -8.31 -14.81 12.79
N SER A 209 -9.06 -15.90 12.55
CA SER A 209 -10.23 -16.29 13.38
C SER A 209 -9.93 -16.48 14.87
N SER A 210 -8.71 -16.89 15.21
CA SER A 210 -8.23 -17.07 16.58
C SER A 210 -7.23 -16.00 17.05
N THR A 211 -7.06 -14.92 16.28
CA THR A 211 -6.10 -13.85 16.60
C THR A 211 -6.78 -12.74 17.41
N ARG A 212 -5.98 -12.03 18.21
CA ARG A 212 -6.44 -10.83 18.94
C ARG A 212 -6.86 -9.66 18.03
N TYR A 213 -6.53 -9.72 16.74
CA TYR A 213 -6.76 -8.63 15.78
C TYR A 213 -8.19 -8.61 15.23
N ILE A 214 -8.94 -9.72 15.34
CA ILE A 214 -10.25 -9.89 14.70
C ILE A 214 -11.28 -8.83 15.10
N GLY A 215 -11.35 -8.47 16.38
CA GLY A 215 -12.35 -7.51 16.87
C GLY A 215 -12.13 -6.14 16.24
N LYS A 216 -10.91 -5.62 16.34
CA LYS A 216 -10.52 -4.31 15.81
C LYS A 216 -10.47 -4.29 14.28
N GLY A 217 -10.05 -5.39 13.65
CA GLY A 217 -10.12 -5.53 12.19
C GLY A 217 -11.55 -5.50 11.66
N LYS A 218 -12.51 -6.16 12.34
CA LYS A 218 -13.94 -6.08 11.98
C LYS A 218 -14.47 -4.67 12.12
N GLU A 219 -14.14 -3.98 13.21
CA GLU A 219 -14.55 -2.59 13.44
C GLU A 219 -14.00 -1.67 12.33
N LEU A 220 -12.70 -1.74 12.04
CA LEU A 220 -12.07 -0.95 10.97
C LEU A 220 -12.69 -1.26 9.59
N SER A 221 -12.96 -2.53 9.28
CA SER A 221 -13.63 -2.89 8.02
C SER A 221 -15.02 -2.25 7.90
N SER A 222 -15.81 -2.25 8.98
CA SER A 222 -17.14 -1.65 8.98
C SER A 222 -17.11 -0.12 8.91
N ILE A 223 -16.13 0.52 9.55
CA ILE A 223 -15.90 1.98 9.39
C ILE A 223 -15.59 2.31 7.93
N THR A 224 -14.76 1.48 7.31
CA THR A 224 -14.35 1.66 5.91
C THR A 224 -15.56 1.50 4.98
N GLU A 225 -16.27 0.39 5.03
CA GLU A 225 -17.42 0.12 4.14
C GLU A 225 -18.53 1.16 4.25
N ARG A 226 -18.76 1.75 5.43
CA ARG A 226 -19.84 2.73 5.64
C ARG A 226 -19.49 4.16 5.23
N ASN A 227 -18.21 4.52 5.28
CA ASN A 227 -17.80 5.92 5.23
C ASN A 227 -16.80 6.23 4.10
N TYR A 228 -16.48 5.27 3.23
CA TYR A 228 -15.56 5.50 2.11
C TYR A 228 -16.29 6.20 0.95
N THR A 229 -15.87 7.42 0.64
CA THR A 229 -16.25 8.11 -0.58
C THR A 229 -15.27 7.76 -1.70
N ASP A 230 -15.76 7.31 -2.85
CA ASP A 230 -14.88 6.92 -3.97
C ASP A 230 -14.28 8.13 -4.71
N SER A 231 -13.30 8.77 -4.10
CA SER A 231 -12.53 9.89 -4.64
C SER A 231 -11.16 10.00 -3.98
N HIS A 232 -10.26 10.83 -4.52
CA HIS A 232 -8.97 11.13 -3.89
C HIS A 232 -9.11 11.75 -2.49
N GLU A 233 -10.05 12.69 -2.35
CA GLU A 233 -10.36 13.28 -1.04
C GLU A 233 -10.87 12.21 -0.06
N GLY A 234 -11.72 11.30 -0.54
CA GLY A 234 -12.18 10.16 0.24
C GLY A 234 -11.05 9.23 0.67
N ASP A 235 -10.03 9.02 -0.17
CA ASP A 235 -8.83 8.27 0.21
C ASP A 235 -8.08 8.97 1.34
N ASN A 236 -7.81 10.27 1.21
CA ASN A 236 -7.10 11.03 2.23
C ASN A 236 -7.83 10.95 3.59
N ILE A 237 -9.16 11.13 3.57
CA ILE A 237 -10.01 11.02 4.75
C ILE A 237 -9.96 9.60 5.33
N MET A 238 -10.00 8.55 4.49
CA MET A 238 -9.97 7.18 4.98
C MET A 238 -8.59 6.79 5.54
N ILE A 239 -7.51 7.26 4.92
CA ILE A 239 -6.14 7.11 5.42
C ILE A 239 -6.01 7.74 6.80
N ASP A 240 -6.49 8.97 6.99
CA ASP A 240 -6.48 9.64 8.30
C ASP A 240 -7.33 8.89 9.34
N LYS A 241 -8.49 8.36 8.94
CA LYS A 241 -9.35 7.53 9.81
C LYS A 241 -8.66 6.24 10.22
N TRP A 242 -8.00 5.54 9.29
CA TRP A 242 -7.25 4.32 9.59
C TRP A 242 -6.08 4.62 10.52
N ALA A 243 -5.32 5.68 10.24
CA ALA A 243 -4.20 6.10 11.07
C ALA A 243 -4.64 6.47 12.49
N ALA A 244 -5.76 7.19 12.64
CA ALA A 244 -6.34 7.49 13.95
C ALA A 244 -6.79 6.22 14.68
N PHE A 245 -7.45 5.30 13.96
CA PHE A 245 -7.96 4.05 14.52
C PHE A 245 -6.86 3.17 15.13
N VAL A 246 -5.68 3.15 14.52
CA VAL A 246 -4.52 2.38 15.00
C VAL A 246 -3.47 3.24 15.74
N ASN A 247 -3.82 4.48 16.09
CA ASN A 247 -3.00 5.43 16.87
C ASN A 247 -1.65 5.84 16.24
N ILE A 248 -1.61 5.99 14.91
CA ILE A 248 -0.40 6.40 14.17
C ILE A 248 -0.58 7.68 13.34
N SER A 249 -1.60 8.51 13.60
CA SER A 249 -1.84 9.76 12.85
C SER A 249 -0.65 10.71 12.78
N GLY A 250 0.25 10.66 13.78
CA GLY A 250 1.45 11.49 13.80
C GLY A 250 2.63 10.99 12.95
N TRP A 251 2.48 9.85 12.25
CA TRP A 251 3.57 9.17 11.54
C TRP A 251 3.72 9.62 10.08
N PHE A 252 2.79 10.40 9.56
CA PHE A 252 2.92 11.06 8.27
C PHE A 252 2.18 12.39 8.31
N LYS A 253 2.37 13.19 7.26
CA LYS A 253 1.63 14.41 7.00
C LYS A 253 1.25 14.50 5.53
N TRP A 254 0.40 15.46 5.22
CA TRP A 254 -0.02 15.74 3.85
C TRP A 254 0.77 16.92 3.27
N ARG A 255 1.12 16.82 1.99
CA ARG A 255 1.65 17.94 1.19
C ARG A 255 1.10 17.89 -0.23
N GLY A 256 1.24 18.99 -0.97
CA GLY A 256 0.85 19.02 -2.38
C GLY A 256 1.65 18.01 -3.21
N PHE A 257 1.01 17.43 -4.22
CA PHE A 257 1.61 16.43 -5.10
C PHE A 257 2.95 16.91 -5.70
N GLU A 258 3.00 18.16 -6.16
CA GLU A 258 4.21 18.77 -6.73
C GLU A 258 5.29 19.11 -5.69
N ASP A 259 4.96 19.12 -4.39
CA ASP A 259 5.92 19.42 -3.31
C ASP A 259 6.67 18.19 -2.80
N ILE A 260 6.36 17.01 -3.34
CA ILE A 260 7.04 15.75 -3.00
C ILE A 260 8.41 15.72 -3.70
N PRO A 261 9.52 15.51 -2.97
CA PRO A 261 10.85 15.43 -3.55
C PRO A 261 10.94 14.35 -4.64
N PRO A 262 11.62 14.59 -5.79
CA PRO A 262 11.68 13.64 -6.91
C PRO A 262 12.29 12.26 -6.60
N ASN A 263 12.97 12.11 -5.46
CA ASN A 263 13.63 10.89 -5.00
C ASN A 263 12.78 10.02 -4.06
N TYR A 264 11.47 10.26 -3.95
CA TYR A 264 10.56 9.55 -3.03
C TYR A 264 10.45 8.02 -3.21
N LEU A 265 11.02 7.45 -4.28
CA LEU A 265 11.08 6.00 -4.52
C LEU A 265 12.49 5.41 -4.47
N GLN A 266 13.50 6.21 -4.10
CA GLN A 266 14.89 5.71 -4.01
C GLN A 266 15.16 4.85 -2.77
N THR A 267 14.16 4.58 -1.94
CA THR A 267 14.27 3.82 -0.68
C THR A 267 13.72 2.39 -0.76
N GLY A 268 13.56 1.84 -1.97
CA GLY A 268 13.24 0.44 -2.20
C GLY A 268 14.47 -0.44 -2.28
#